data_AF-A0A640VVK9-F1
#
_entry.id   AF-A0A640VVK9-F1
#
_cell.length_a   1.000
_cell.length_b   1.000
_cell.length_c   1.000
_cell.angle_alpha   90.00
_cell.angle_beta   90.00
_cell.angle_gamma   90.00
#
_symmetry.space_group_name_H-M   'P 1'
#
loop_
_entity.id
_entity.type
_entity.pdbx_description
1 polymer ?
#
loop_
_entity_poly.entity_id
_entity_poly.type
_entity_poly.pdbx_seq_one_letter_code
_entity_poly.pdbx_strand_id
1 'polypeptide(L)'
;MKPRVLISLVLLALGWSGVAASAAETVYECKASHKSPNGFVGPRTIFFVDDKKGTVRVLDGIIQRYNGGPMQVEVKERSETSYRLSWTVVDLQTTEGKYDLNYTAILRPKVRKYQVNVVGINYRRRPRAEGNCTIVQ
;
A
#
# COMPACT_ATOMS: atom_id res chain seq x y z
N MET A 1 -14.49 72.53 21.32
CA MET A 1 -15.11 71.18 21.45
C MET A 1 -14.83 70.39 20.17
N LYS A 2 -14.20 69.21 20.27
CA LYS A 2 -13.97 68.23 19.17
C LYS A 2 -15.07 67.15 19.22
N PRO A 3 -15.47 66.60 18.06
CA PRO A 3 -15.23 65.16 17.81
C PRO A 3 -14.69 64.94 16.37
N ARG A 4 -13.56 64.22 16.18
CA ARG A 4 -13.40 62.76 16.08
C ARG A 4 -14.06 62.16 14.82
N VAL A 5 -13.24 61.96 13.79
CA VAL A 5 -13.49 60.95 12.75
C VAL A 5 -12.31 59.98 12.77
N LEU A 6 -12.60 58.74 13.17
CA LEU A 6 -11.67 57.62 13.26
C LEU A 6 -11.44 57.06 11.86
N ILE A 7 -10.19 57.07 11.39
CA ILE A 7 -9.76 56.40 10.16
C ILE A 7 -9.57 54.91 10.50
N SER A 8 -10.50 54.08 10.04
CA SER A 8 -10.39 52.62 10.11
C SER A 8 -9.37 52.12 9.08
N LEU A 9 -8.21 51.65 9.55
CA LEU A 9 -7.21 50.96 8.74
C LEU A 9 -7.53 49.45 8.75
N VAL A 10 -8.09 48.93 7.65
CA VAL A 10 -8.30 47.49 7.46
C VAL A 10 -6.98 46.87 7.00
N LEU A 11 -6.27 46.18 7.90
CA LEU A 11 -5.12 45.35 7.54
C LEU A 11 -5.63 44.07 6.86
N LEU A 12 -5.45 43.98 5.54
CA LEU A 12 -5.60 42.75 4.77
C LEU A 12 -4.45 41.81 5.14
N ALA A 13 -4.69 40.87 6.07
CA ALA A 13 -3.76 39.80 6.35
C ALA A 13 -3.71 38.86 5.12
N LEU A 14 -2.56 38.86 4.43
CA LEU A 14 -2.22 37.90 3.38
C LEU A 14 -2.33 36.49 3.96
N GLY A 15 -3.43 35.81 3.61
CA GLY A 15 -3.61 34.39 3.88
C GLY A 15 -2.57 33.60 3.10
N TRP A 16 -1.47 33.24 3.77
CA TRP A 16 -0.57 32.20 3.28
C TRP A 16 -1.39 30.91 3.22
N SER A 17 -1.87 30.59 2.02
CA SER A 17 -2.43 29.29 1.72
C SER A 17 -1.27 28.31 1.79
N GLY A 18 -1.02 27.78 2.99
CA GLY A 18 -0.11 26.67 3.17
C GLY A 18 -0.61 25.53 2.30
N VAL A 19 0.01 25.37 1.13
CA VAL A 19 -0.13 24.16 0.33
C VAL A 19 0.46 23.08 1.22
N ALA A 20 -0.41 22.37 1.95
CA ALA A 20 0.00 21.20 2.69
C ALA A 20 0.65 20.27 1.66
N ALA A 21 1.98 20.16 1.72
CA ALA A 21 2.71 19.19 0.94
C ALA A 21 2.22 17.82 1.39
N SER A 22 1.19 17.32 0.69
CA SER A 22 0.73 15.95 0.81
C SER A 22 1.97 15.11 0.58
N ALA A 23 2.43 14.44 1.63
CA ALA A 23 3.58 13.57 1.53
C ALA A 23 3.27 12.54 0.46
N ALA A 24 4.05 12.56 -0.63
CA ALA A 24 3.89 11.60 -1.69
C ALA A 24 4.17 10.21 -1.12
N GLU A 25 3.26 9.27 -1.36
CA GLU A 25 3.51 7.86 -1.09
C GLU A 25 4.73 7.40 -1.90
N THR A 26 5.62 6.61 -1.29
CA THR A 26 6.66 5.94 -2.06
C THR A 26 6.07 4.70 -2.70
N VAL A 27 6.21 4.58 -4.03
CA VAL A 27 5.62 3.47 -4.77
C VAL A 27 6.69 2.44 -5.11
N TYR A 28 6.53 1.23 -4.57
CA TYR A 28 7.42 0.10 -4.81
C TYR A 28 6.76 -0.87 -5.79
N GLU A 29 7.30 -1.01 -7.00
CA GLU A 29 6.94 -2.10 -7.91
C GLU A 29 7.87 -3.29 -7.66
N CYS A 30 7.32 -4.41 -7.24
CA CYS A 30 8.07 -5.62 -6.93
C CYS A 30 7.78 -6.73 -7.94
N LYS A 31 8.84 -7.35 -8.46
CA LYS A 31 8.76 -8.48 -9.39
C LYS A 31 8.95 -9.80 -8.65
N ALA A 32 7.95 -10.67 -8.71
CA ALA A 32 7.96 -11.98 -8.08
C ALA A 32 8.94 -12.93 -8.80
N SER A 33 9.79 -13.58 -8.03
CA SER A 33 10.50 -14.80 -8.43
C SER A 33 9.82 -15.98 -7.73
N HIS A 34 9.15 -16.81 -8.53
CA HIS A 34 8.45 -17.98 -8.03
C HIS A 34 9.42 -19.15 -7.86
N LYS A 35 9.37 -19.79 -6.69
CA LYS A 35 10.08 -21.07 -6.44
C LYS A 35 9.18 -22.30 -6.71
N SER A 36 7.94 -22.09 -7.15
CA SER A 36 6.94 -23.15 -7.43
C SER A 36 5.93 -22.68 -8.50
N PRO A 37 5.16 -23.58 -9.15
CA PRO A 37 4.23 -23.22 -10.21
C PRO A 37 3.23 -22.16 -9.74
N ASN A 38 3.13 -21.07 -10.52
CA ASN A 38 2.32 -19.85 -10.35
C ASN A 38 0.97 -20.08 -9.65
N GLY A 39 0.97 -20.12 -8.32
CA GLY A 39 -0.25 -20.14 -7.51
C GLY A 39 -0.93 -18.77 -7.48
N PHE A 40 -1.56 -18.44 -6.35
CA PHE A 40 -2.21 -17.15 -6.14
C PHE A 40 -1.24 -16.00 -5.83
N VAL A 41 -0.10 -15.95 -6.49
CA VAL A 41 0.82 -14.80 -6.42
C VAL A 41 1.08 -14.35 -7.84
N GLY A 42 0.75 -13.10 -8.14
CA GLY A 42 1.02 -12.52 -9.45
C GLY A 42 2.51 -12.25 -9.70
N PRO A 43 2.93 -12.07 -10.96
CA PRO A 43 4.32 -11.78 -11.31
C PRO A 43 4.78 -10.39 -10.83
N ARG A 44 3.83 -9.50 -10.52
CA ARG A 44 4.08 -8.13 -10.05
C ARG A 44 3.16 -7.79 -8.90
N THR A 45 3.70 -7.11 -7.89
CA THR A 45 2.96 -6.54 -6.77
C THR A 45 3.46 -5.12 -6.54
N ILE A 46 2.54 -4.17 -6.42
CA ILE A 46 2.83 -2.76 -6.18
C ILE A 46 2.44 -2.42 -4.75
N PHE A 47 3.34 -1.79 -4.01
CA PHE A 47 3.08 -1.27 -2.67
C PHE A 47 3.15 0.26 -2.68
N PHE A 48 2.12 0.90 -2.16
CA PHE A 48 2.05 2.34 -1.93
C PHE A 48 2.29 2.56 -0.44
N VAL A 49 3.44 3.14 -0.08
CA VAL A 49 3.85 3.30 1.32
C VAL A 49 3.77 4.77 1.71
N ASP A 50 2.92 5.08 2.69
CA ASP A 50 2.89 6.37 3.35
C ASP A 50 3.57 6.24 4.72
N ASP A 51 4.88 6.51 4.75
CA ASP A 51 5.68 6.39 5.99
C ASP A 51 5.20 7.37 7.07
N LYS A 52 4.59 8.50 6.71
CA LYS A 52 4.11 9.49 7.68
C LYS A 52 2.84 9.02 8.38
N LYS A 53 1.96 8.33 7.65
CA LYS A 53 0.72 7.77 8.20
C LYS A 53 0.89 6.35 8.71
N GLY A 54 2.02 5.70 8.43
CA GLY A 54 2.24 4.29 8.76
C GLY A 54 1.29 3.34 8.00
N THR A 55 0.79 3.77 6.84
CA THR A 55 -0.19 3.01 6.05
C THR A 55 0.44 2.46 4.79
N VAL A 56 0.00 1.27 4.40
CA VAL A 56 0.39 0.66 3.12
C VAL A 56 -0.85 0.26 2.35
N ARG A 57 -0.83 0.52 1.04
CA ARG A 57 -1.79 -0.06 0.09
C ARG A 57 -1.08 -1.01 -0.84
N VAL A 58 -1.77 -2.06 -1.28
CA VAL A 58 -1.22 -3.09 -2.17
C VAL A 58 -2.08 -3.23 -3.42
N LEU A 59 -1.43 -3.48 -4.55
CA LEU A 59 -2.08 -3.78 -5.81
C LEU A 59 -1.34 -4.92 -6.51
N ASP A 60 -2.07 -5.92 -6.97
CA ASP A 60 -1.62 -6.92 -7.92
C ASP A 60 -2.75 -7.26 -8.90
N GLY A 61 -2.53 -8.20 -9.82
CA GLY A 61 -3.56 -8.60 -10.79
C GLY A 61 -4.80 -9.24 -10.18
N ILE A 62 -4.69 -9.87 -9.00
CA ILE A 62 -5.82 -10.46 -8.29
C ILE A 62 -6.64 -9.33 -7.64
N ILE A 63 -5.98 -8.47 -6.86
CA ILE A 63 -6.62 -7.32 -6.22
C ILE A 63 -7.26 -6.39 -7.26
N GLN A 64 -6.60 -6.12 -8.38
CA GLN A 64 -7.16 -5.31 -9.46
C GLN A 64 -8.47 -5.91 -9.99
N ARG A 65 -8.52 -7.24 -10.14
CA ARG A 65 -9.70 -7.94 -10.67
C ARG A 65 -10.85 -8.03 -9.66
N TYR A 66 -10.55 -8.24 -8.38
CA TYR A 66 -11.56 -8.53 -7.35
C TYR A 66 -11.95 -7.32 -6.49
N ASN A 67 -11.06 -6.35 -6.32
CA ASN A 67 -11.29 -5.14 -5.52
C ASN A 67 -11.34 -3.86 -6.37
N GLY A 68 -10.99 -3.93 -7.66
CA GLY A 68 -11.05 -2.80 -8.59
C GLY A 68 -9.92 -1.77 -8.46
N GLY A 69 -9.02 -1.92 -7.49
CA GLY A 69 -7.89 -1.00 -7.30
C GLY A 69 -7.08 -1.31 -6.03
N PRO A 70 -6.13 -0.44 -5.67
CA PRO A 70 -5.26 -0.66 -4.51
C PRO A 70 -6.05 -0.83 -3.21
N MET A 71 -5.72 -1.87 -2.46
CA MET A 71 -6.34 -2.21 -1.17
C MET A 71 -5.46 -1.72 -0.03
N GLN A 72 -6.02 -1.00 0.95
CA GLN A 72 -5.30 -0.72 2.20
C GLN A 72 -5.16 -2.00 3.04
N VAL A 73 -3.96 -2.25 3.56
CA VAL A 73 -3.64 -3.50 4.28
C VAL A 73 -3.32 -3.24 5.74
N GLU A 74 -3.44 -4.30 6.55
CA GLU A 74 -2.93 -4.27 7.92
C GLU A 74 -1.40 -4.20 7.88
N VAL A 75 -0.84 -3.22 8.59
CA VAL A 75 0.60 -3.02 8.72
C VAL A 75 1.01 -3.32 10.14
N LYS A 76 1.99 -4.22 10.31
CA LYS A 76 2.72 -4.41 11.57
C LYS A 76 4.17 -4.14 11.33
N GLU A 77 4.74 -3.19 12.06
CA GLU A 77 6.18 -3.01 12.07
C GLU A 77 6.82 -4.28 12.64
N ARG A 78 7.80 -4.82 11.91
CA ARG A 78 8.56 -6.00 12.35
C ARG A 78 9.94 -5.58 12.87
N SER A 79 10.49 -4.52 12.31
CA SER A 79 11.71 -3.82 12.74
C SER A 79 11.73 -2.44 12.09
N GLU A 80 12.70 -1.60 12.47
CA GLU A 80 12.94 -0.27 11.87
C GLU A 80 13.13 -0.26 10.33
N THR A 81 13.25 -1.44 9.72
CA THR A 81 13.54 -1.61 8.29
C THR A 81 12.59 -2.56 7.57
N SER A 82 11.58 -3.08 8.26
CA SER A 82 10.67 -4.04 7.66
C SER A 82 9.24 -3.99 8.20
N TYR A 83 8.30 -4.11 7.27
CA TYR A 83 6.88 -4.20 7.54
C TYR A 83 6.38 -5.61 7.28
N ARG A 84 5.53 -6.12 8.17
CA ARG A 84 4.64 -7.24 7.91
C ARG A 84 3.30 -6.69 7.45
N LEU A 85 2.86 -7.11 6.28
CA LEU A 85 1.63 -6.69 5.64
C LEU A 85 0.67 -7.88 5.57
N SER A 86 -0.58 -7.69 5.96
CA SER A 86 -1.61 -8.74 5.91
C SER A 86 -2.87 -8.25 5.22
N TRP A 87 -3.42 -9.07 4.32
CA TRP A 87 -4.69 -8.80 3.66
C TRP A 87 -5.39 -10.10 3.24
N THR A 88 -6.68 -9.99 2.99
CA THR A 88 -7.51 -11.12 2.55
C THR A 88 -8.24 -10.73 1.26
N VAL A 89 -8.23 -11.64 0.29
CA VAL A 89 -9.10 -11.57 -0.89
C VAL A 89 -10.13 -12.68 -0.74
N VAL A 90 -11.41 -12.30 -0.68
CA VAL A 90 -12.54 -13.22 -0.49
C VAL A 90 -13.24 -13.49 -1.82
N ASP A 91 -13.98 -14.61 -1.88
CA ASP A 91 -14.83 -14.99 -3.01
C ASP A 91 -14.08 -15.06 -4.36
N LEU A 92 -12.80 -15.45 -4.32
CA LEU A 92 -12.00 -15.61 -5.54
C LEU A 92 -12.52 -16.80 -6.35
N GLN A 93 -13.00 -16.55 -7.56
CA GLN A 93 -13.53 -17.56 -8.46
C GLN A 93 -12.47 -18.00 -9.47
N THR A 94 -12.22 -19.31 -9.52
CA THR A 94 -11.38 -19.95 -10.53
C THR A 94 -12.15 -21.06 -11.23
N THR A 95 -11.56 -21.65 -12.26
CA THR A 95 -12.06 -22.89 -12.88
C THR A 95 -12.06 -24.09 -11.91
N GLU A 96 -11.25 -24.05 -10.86
CA GLU A 96 -11.12 -25.13 -9.85
C GLU A 96 -12.08 -24.95 -8.66
N GLY A 97 -12.70 -23.78 -8.52
CA GLY A 97 -13.62 -23.47 -7.43
C GLY A 97 -13.47 -22.06 -6.85
N LYS A 98 -14.09 -21.86 -5.69
CA LYS A 98 -14.06 -20.60 -4.91
C LYS A 98 -13.04 -20.69 -3.78
N TYR A 99 -12.29 -19.61 -3.56
CA TYR A 99 -11.27 -19.52 -2.52
C TYR A 99 -11.30 -18.20 -1.79
N ASP A 100 -11.04 -18.27 -0.48
CA ASP A 100 -10.64 -17.11 0.31
C ASP A 100 -9.14 -17.22 0.59
N LEU A 101 -8.41 -16.16 0.29
CA LEU A 101 -6.95 -16.16 0.31
C LEU A 101 -6.43 -15.14 1.30
N ASN A 102 -5.66 -15.63 2.28
CA ASN A 102 -4.95 -14.81 3.23
C ASN A 102 -3.51 -14.64 2.78
N TYR A 103 -3.11 -13.39 2.60
CA TYR A 103 -1.78 -13.00 2.20
C TYR A 103 -1.01 -12.48 3.41
N THR A 104 0.25 -12.85 3.48
CA THR A 104 1.22 -12.21 4.37
C THR A 104 2.45 -11.85 3.56
N ALA A 105 2.78 -10.57 3.50
CA ALA A 105 4.01 -10.10 2.91
C ALA A 105 4.96 -9.51 3.96
N ILE A 106 6.26 -9.65 3.71
CA ILE A 106 7.32 -8.90 4.38
C ILE A 106 7.92 -7.97 3.34
N LEU A 107 7.71 -6.67 3.52
CA LEU A 107 8.33 -5.63 2.71
C LEU A 107 9.56 -5.11 3.46
N ARG A 108 10.70 -5.02 2.76
CA ARG A 108 11.95 -4.43 3.26
C ARG A 108 12.32 -3.26 2.37
N PRO A 109 11.81 -2.05 2.63
CA PRO A 109 11.98 -0.90 1.75
C PRO A 109 13.45 -0.54 1.49
N LYS A 110 14.27 -0.48 2.55
CA LYS A 110 15.69 -0.07 2.47
C LYS A 110 16.52 -0.94 1.51
N VAL A 111 16.33 -2.26 1.57
CA VAL A 111 17.05 -3.22 0.70
C VAL A 111 16.25 -3.61 -0.55
N ARG A 112 15.08 -3.00 -0.77
CA ARG A 112 14.20 -3.21 -1.92
C ARG A 112 13.89 -4.69 -2.20
N LYS A 113 13.53 -5.40 -1.14
CA LYS A 113 13.12 -6.82 -1.21
C LYS A 113 11.72 -6.98 -0.68
N TYR A 114 11.00 -7.95 -1.23
CA TYR A 114 9.78 -8.43 -0.62
C TYR A 114 9.73 -9.96 -0.62
N GLN A 115 8.91 -10.48 0.28
CA GLN A 115 8.51 -11.88 0.30
C GLN A 115 7.02 -11.92 0.57
N VAL A 116 6.28 -12.78 -0.13
CA VAL A 116 4.86 -13.02 0.11
C VAL A 116 4.58 -14.50 0.26
N ASN A 117 3.70 -14.84 1.19
CA ASN A 117 3.15 -16.17 1.38
C ASN A 117 1.62 -16.07 1.30
N VAL A 118 0.99 -17.08 0.69
CA VAL A 118 -0.48 -17.16 0.56
C VAL A 118 -0.99 -18.44 1.20
N VAL A 119 -2.06 -18.32 1.97
CA VAL A 119 -2.78 -19.43 2.58
C VAL A 119 -4.25 -19.31 2.20
N GLY A 120 -4.77 -20.30 1.48
CA GLY A 120 -6.19 -20.31 1.14
C GLY A 120 -7.00 -21.19 2.10
N ILE A 121 -8.19 -20.72 2.49
CA ILE A 121 -9.20 -21.57 3.10
C ILE A 121 -9.66 -22.54 1.98
N ASN A 122 -9.46 -23.85 2.19
CA ASN A 122 -9.64 -24.91 1.19
C ASN A 122 -8.58 -25.02 0.07
N TYR A 123 -7.46 -24.29 0.17
CA TYR A 123 -6.33 -24.47 -0.75
C TYR A 123 -5.15 -25.11 -0.02
N ARG A 124 -4.85 -26.38 -0.33
CA ARG A 124 -3.77 -27.14 0.34
C ARG A 124 -2.38 -26.60 0.03
N ARG A 125 -2.18 -25.95 -1.13
CA ARG A 125 -0.87 -25.40 -1.49
C ARG A 125 -0.65 -24.08 -0.75
N ARG A 126 0.62 -23.78 -0.46
CA ARG A 126 1.04 -22.52 0.18
C ARG A 126 2.00 -21.79 -0.75
N PRO A 127 1.48 -21.07 -1.77
CA PRO A 127 2.32 -20.32 -2.69
C PRO A 127 3.21 -19.36 -1.91
N ARG A 128 4.47 -19.28 -2.35
CA ARG A 128 5.45 -18.36 -1.83
C ARG A 128 6.20 -17.73 -2.99
N ALA A 129 6.41 -16.43 -2.91
CA ALA A 129 7.30 -15.73 -3.79
C ALA A 129 8.21 -14.80 -2.99
N GLU A 130 9.36 -14.52 -3.57
CA GLU A 130 10.28 -13.49 -3.12
C GLU A 130 10.67 -12.66 -4.33
N GLY A 131 11.09 -11.41 -4.13
CA GLY A 131 11.45 -10.60 -5.27
C GLY A 131 12.15 -9.31 -4.95
N ASN A 132 12.60 -8.66 -6.02
CA ASN A 132 13.22 -7.35 -5.99
C ASN A 132 12.18 -6.28 -6.27
N CYS A 133 12.34 -5.13 -5.62
CA CYS A 133 11.50 -3.98 -5.80
C CYS A 133 12.27 -2.82 -6.44
N THR A 134 11.56 -1.98 -7.17
CA THR A 134 12.05 -0.70 -7.69
C THR A 134 11.11 0.40 -7.23
N ILE A 135 11.68 1.54 -6.83
CA ILE A 135 10.89 2.75 -6.57
C ILE A 135 10.52 3.32 -7.94
N VAL A 136 9.23 3.58 -8.16
CA VAL A 136 8.73 4.10 -9.43
C VAL A 136 8.19 5.52 -9.35
N GLN A 137 7.94 6.02 -8.13
CA GLN A 137 7.59 7.41 -7.81
C GLN A 137 8.06 7.76 -6.39
#